data_AF-A0A7J2IMZ5-F1
#
_entry.id   AF-A0A7J2IMZ5-F1
#
_cell.length_a   1.000
_cell.length_b   1.000
_cell.length_c   1.000
_cell.angle_alpha   90.00
_cell.angle_beta   90.00
_cell.angle_gamma   90.00
#
_symmetry.space_group_name_H-M   'P 1'
#
loop_
_entity.id
_entity.type
_entity.pdbx_description
1 polymer ?
#
loop_
_entity_poly.entity_id
_entity_poly.type
_entity_poly.pdbx_seq_one_letter_code
_entity_poly.pdbx_strand_id
1 'polypeptide(L)' 'MIKKKVSICLPESLLEALDNLAEVRGVSRSKIVAEAIKDYLDKHKIKRLEKYPAALWKARKSGILKTHKKSKKGIRKR' A
#
# COMPACT_ATOMS: atom_id res chain seq x y z
N MET A 1 -3.55 12.75 -15.18
CA MET A 1 -3.14 12.05 -13.94
C MET A 1 -4.39 11.54 -13.23
N ILE A 2 -4.51 10.25 -12.92
CA ILE A 2 -5.68 9.70 -12.21
C ILE A 2 -5.59 10.12 -10.75
N LYS A 3 -6.54 10.95 -10.28
CA LYS A 3 -6.64 11.37 -8.88
C LYS A 3 -7.68 10.50 -8.17
N LYS A 4 -7.37 10.05 -6.95
CA LYS A 4 -8.32 9.35 -6.08
C LYS A 4 -8.60 10.21 -4.85
N LYS A 5 -9.88 10.32 -4.47
CA LYS A 5 -10.28 10.99 -3.23
C LYS A 5 -9.96 10.08 -2.05
N VAL A 6 -9.38 10.65 -1.00
CA VAL A 6 -9.16 9.99 0.29
C VAL A 6 -9.73 10.92 1.36
N SER A 7 -10.54 10.36 2.26
CA SER A 7 -11.05 11.07 3.44
C SER A 7 -10.27 10.57 4.66
N ILE A 8 -9.69 11.48 5.45
CA ILE A 8 -8.88 11.16 6.61
C ILE A 8 -9.31 12.10 7.74
N CYS A 9 -9.46 11.57 8.95
CA CYS A 9 -9.66 12.38 10.15
C CYS A 9 -8.30 12.82 10.69
N LEU A 10 -8.14 14.11 10.95
CA LEU A 10 -6.91 14.70 11.51
C LEU A 10 -7.24 15.45 12.80
N PRO A 11 -6.26 15.61 13.72
CA PRO A 11 -6.40 16.52 14.85
C PRO A 11 -6.69 17.94 14.36
N GLU A 12 -7.58 18.65 15.06
CA GLU A 12 -8.05 19.98 14.68
C GLU A 12 -6.90 20.99 14.59
N SER A 13 -6.03 21.03 15.60
CA SER A 13 -4.82 21.88 15.60
C SER A 13 -3.89 21.63 14.42
N LEU A 14 -3.82 20.40 13.92
CA LEU A 14 -3.01 20.05 12.77
C LEU A 14 -3.66 20.53 11.47
N LEU A 15 -4.99 20.49 11.39
CA LEU A 15 -5.74 21.00 10.24
C LEU A 15 -5.61 22.53 10.15
N GLU A 16 -5.72 23.25 11.27
CA GLU A 16 -5.53 24.71 11.32
C GLU A 16 -4.12 25.11 10.87
N ALA A 17 -3.08 24.42 11.36
CA ALA A 17 -1.71 24.66 10.95
C ALA A 17 -1.51 24.42 9.44
N LEU A 18 -2.17 23.40 8.89
CA LEU A 18 -2.12 23.08 7.46
C LEU A 18 -2.83 24.14 6.61
N ASP A 19 -3.96 24.66 7.10
CA ASP A 19 -4.73 25.72 6.43
C ASP A 19 -3.94 27.02 6.39
N ASN A 20 -3.32 27.43 7.51
CA ASN A 20 -2.42 28.59 7.56
C ASN A 20 -1.24 28.44 6.59
N LEU A 21 -0.63 27.25 6.52
CA LEU A 21 0.48 27.00 5.60
C LEU A 21 0.04 27.03 4.12
N ALA A 22 -1.18 26.57 3.84
CA ALA A 22 -1.79 26.64 2.51
C ALA A 22 -2.02 28.08 2.07
N GLU A 23 -2.51 28.94 2.97
CA GLU A 23 -2.70 30.37 2.71
C GLU A 23 -1.38 31.09 2.45
N VAL A 24 -0.40 30.92 3.34
CA VAL A 24 0.93 31.56 3.23
C VAL A 24 1.64 31.19 1.93
N ARG A 25 1.54 29.93 1.50
CA ARG A 25 2.19 29.46 0.27
C ARG A 25 1.33 29.62 -1.00
N GLY A 26 0.07 30.02 -0.87
CA GLY A 26 -0.86 30.14 -2.00
C GLY A 26 -1.12 28.83 -2.75
N VAL A 27 -1.06 27.68 -2.06
CA VAL A 27 -1.23 26.35 -2.66
C VAL A 27 -2.33 25.56 -1.96
N SER A 28 -3.01 24.68 -2.71
CA SER A 28 -4.03 23.81 -2.15
C SER A 28 -3.49 22.89 -1.05
N ARG A 29 -4.27 22.69 0.01
CA ARG A 29 -4.05 21.72 1.10
C ARG A 29 -3.63 20.34 0.59
N SER A 30 -4.33 19.83 -0.42
CA SER A 30 -4.05 18.53 -1.04
C SER A 30 -2.65 18.43 -1.66
N LYS A 31 -2.11 19.54 -2.17
CA LYS A 31 -0.76 19.57 -2.75
C LYS A 31 0.30 19.44 -1.65
N ILE A 32 0.13 20.19 -0.56
CA ILE A 32 1.01 20.13 0.62
C ILE A 32 1.01 18.71 1.20
N VAL A 33 -0.17 18.12 1.37
CA VAL A 33 -0.31 16.74 1.88
C VAL A 33 0.36 15.75 0.94
N ALA A 34 0.20 15.89 -0.38
CA ALA A 34 0.83 15.00 -1.35
C ALA A 34 2.36 15.09 -1.32
N GLU A 35 2.92 16.30 -1.19
CA GLU A 35 4.37 16.51 -1.04
C GLU A 35 4.88 15.92 0.27
N ALA A 36 4.20 16.20 1.39
CA ALA A 36 4.58 15.64 2.70
C ALA A 36 4.54 14.10 2.72
N ILE A 37 3.50 13.50 2.13
CA ILE A 37 3.41 12.04 2.00
C ILE A 37 4.54 11.49 1.14
N LYS A 38 4.87 12.15 0.03
CA LYS A 38 5.96 11.73 -0.85
C LYS A 38 7.30 11.77 -0.10
N ASP A 39 7.60 12.87 0.56
CA ASP A 39 8.84 13.04 1.33
C ASP A 39 8.93 12.04 2.48
N TYR A 40 7.81 11.78 3.17
CA TYR A 40 7.76 10.79 4.25
C TYR A 40 8.03 9.37 3.73
N LEU A 41 7.40 8.97 2.62
CA LEU A 41 7.62 7.66 2.01
C LEU A 41 9.06 7.50 1.48
N ASP A 42 9.61 8.55 0.88
CA ASP A 42 10.99 8.56 0.38
C ASP A 42 11.99 8.42 1.54
N LYS A 43 11.77 9.12 2.66
CA LYS A 43 12.58 8.97 3.90
C LYS A 43 12.57 7.54 4.44
N HIS A 44 11.42 6.87 4.40
CA HIS A 44 11.29 5.48 4.84
C HIS A 44 11.70 4.45 3.79
N LYS A 45 12.26 4.87 2.64
CA LYS A 45 12.61 4.02 1.49
C LYS A 45 11.46 3.13 1.01
N ILE A 46 10.22 3.54 1.27
CA ILE A 46 9.03 2.85 0.82
C ILE A 46 8.78 3.29 -0.63
N LYS A 47 9.54 2.70 -1.56
CA LYS A 47 9.19 2.79 -2.97
C LYS A 47 7.83 2.12 -3.14
N ARG A 48 7.00 2.62 -4.06
CA ARG A 48 5.86 1.84 -4.58
C ARG A 48 6.42 0.46 -4.85
N LEU A 49 5.97 -0.55 -4.10
CA LEU A 49 6.12 -1.92 -4.51
C LEU A 49 5.54 -1.93 -5.92
N GLU A 50 6.41 -2.00 -6.93
CA GLU A 50 6.01 -2.34 -8.28
C GLU A 50 5.19 -3.59 -8.09
N LYS A 51 3.87 -3.38 -8.20
CA LYS A 51 2.79 -4.32 -8.04
C LYS A 51 3.36 -5.73 -7.99
N TYR A 52 3.61 -6.25 -6.78
CA TYR A 52 3.99 -7.65 -6.58
C TYR A 52 3.12 -8.43 -7.54
N PRO A 53 3.69 -9.12 -8.54
CA PRO A 53 2.93 -9.50 -9.71
C PRO A 53 1.76 -10.29 -9.17
N ALA A 54 0.55 -9.77 -9.38
CA ALA A 54 -0.67 -10.35 -8.85
C ALA A 54 -0.81 -11.83 -9.27
N ALA A 55 0.03 -12.28 -10.20
CA ALA A 55 0.43 -13.65 -10.46
C ALA A 55 0.61 -14.52 -9.21
N LEU A 56 1.33 -14.13 -8.14
CA LEU A 56 1.54 -15.04 -7.00
C LEU A 56 0.28 -15.22 -6.13
N TRP A 57 -0.45 -14.13 -5.87
CA TRP A 57 -1.73 -14.20 -5.16
C TRP A 57 -2.79 -14.94 -5.99
N LYS A 58 -2.83 -14.71 -7.32
CA LYS A 58 -3.72 -15.42 -8.24
C LYS A 58 -3.34 -16.90 -8.36
N ALA A 59 -2.04 -17.23 -8.41
CA ALA A 59 -1.54 -18.61 -8.49
C ALA A 59 -1.80 -19.41 -7.21
N ARG A 60 -1.76 -18.74 -6.04
CA ARG A 60 -2.17 -19.35 -4.76
C ARG A 60 -3.68 -19.58 -4.70
N LYS A 61 -4.49 -18.65 -5.22
CA LYS A 61 -5.96 -18.80 -5.30
C LYS A 61 -6.42 -19.80 -6.36
N SER A 62 -5.70 -19.95 -7.47
CA SER A 62 -6.08 -20.81 -8.59
C SER A 62 -5.62 -22.27 -8.43
N GLY A 63 -4.96 -22.62 -7.32
CA GLY A 63 -4.54 -24.01 -7.05
C GLY A 63 -3.50 -24.56 -8.04
N ILE A 64 -2.89 -23.70 -8.87
CA ILE A 64 -1.91 -24.11 -9.90
C ILE A 64 -0.59 -24.55 -9.29
N LEU A 65 -0.25 -24.05 -8.09
CA LEU A 65 0.79 -24.64 -7.26
C LEU A 65 0.25 -25.95 -6.67
N LYS A 66 0.22 -27.00 -7.50
CA LYS A 66 0.11 -28.38 -7.06
C LYS A 66 1.27 -28.61 -6.09
N THR A 67 1.02 -28.47 -4.80
CA THR A 67 1.82 -29.15 -3.78
C THR A 67 1.88 -30.60 -4.24
N HIS A 68 3.07 -31.04 -4.65
CA HIS A 68 3.34 -32.43 -4.97
C HIS A 68 3.12 -33.19 -3.66
N LYS A 69 1.88 -33.62 -3.40
CA LYS A 69 1.54 -34.45 -2.25
C LYS A 69 2.28 -35.76 -2.50
N LYS A 70 3.43 -35.95 -1.86
CA LYS A 70 4.04 -37.27 -1.73
C LYS A 70 2.99 -38.14 -1.05
N SER A 71 2.32 -38.99 -1.82
CA SER A 71 1.41 -39.97 -1.25
C SER A 71 2.25 -40.87 -0.34
N LYS A 72 1.93 -40.89 0.96
CA LYS A 72 2.43 -41.92 1.85
C LYS A 72 1.81 -43.24 1.37
N LYS A 73 2.54 -43.99 0.55
CA LYS A 73 2.18 -45.38 0.23
C LYS A 73 2.20 -46.14 1.56
N GLY A 74 1.02 -46.59 1.97
CA GLY A 74 0.79 -47.27 3.23
C GLY A 74 1.68 -48.49 3.41
N ILE A 75 2.12 -48.65 4.64
CA ILE A 75 2.88 -49.77 5.19
C ILE A 75 2.14 -51.07 4.87
N ARG A 76 2.82 -52.02 4.21
CA ARG A 76 2.34 -53.40 4.06
C ARG A 76 2.65 -54.10 5.38
N LYS A 77 1.61 -54.37 6.19
CA LYS A 77 1.72 -55.24 7.37
C LYS A 77 2.22 -56.61 6.91
N ARG A 78 3.20 -57.15 7.63
CA ARG A 78 3.66 -58.52 7.52
C ARG A 78 3.40 -59.19 8.86
#